data_AF-A0A422N4G8-F1
#
_entry.id   AF-A0A422N4G8-F1
#
_cell.length_a   1.000
_cell.length_b   1.000
_cell.length_c   1.000
_cell.angle_alpha   90.00
_cell.angle_beta   90.00
_cell.angle_gamma   90.00
#
_symmetry.space_group_name_H-M   'P 1'
#
loop_
_entity.id
_entity.type
_entity.pdbx_description
1 polymer ?
#
loop_
_entity_poly.entity_id
_entity_poly.type
_entity_poly.pdbx_seq_one_letter_code
_entity_poly.pdbx_strand_id
1 'polypeptide(L)'
;MDYNLEYSEEQREYLERVGMWEHLETFVAEVVRQKPHDVYEFLHSWASARCPQAATATQTQAAIKIQCALRRHLARERMRSRQREVSGHVEHNQAQVATTLEAEA
;
A
#
# COMPACT_ATOMS: atom_id res chain seq x y z
N MET A 1 -2.88 -18.10 -34.25
CA MET A 1 -1.92 -16.98 -34.28
C MET A 1 -1.49 -16.79 -32.84
N ASP A 2 -0.39 -17.43 -32.45
CA ASP A 2 0.19 -17.25 -31.11
C ASP A 2 0.87 -15.89 -31.10
N TYR A 3 0.23 -14.91 -30.48
CA TYR A 3 0.84 -13.64 -30.18
C TYR A 3 1.82 -13.86 -29.03
N ASN A 4 3.00 -14.41 -29.35
CA ASN A 4 4.13 -14.53 -28.43
C ASN A 4 4.65 -13.11 -28.09
N LEU A 5 3.92 -12.41 -27.23
CA LEU A 5 4.54 -11.45 -26.35
C LEU A 5 5.49 -12.26 -25.47
N GLU A 6 6.78 -12.20 -25.78
CA GLU A 6 7.85 -12.71 -24.93
C GLU A 6 7.91 -11.87 -23.65
N TYR A 7 6.89 -12.00 -22.80
CA TYR A 7 6.99 -11.62 -21.41
C TYR A 7 8.10 -12.46 -20.80
N SER A 8 9.06 -11.79 -20.15
CA SER A 8 10.02 -12.46 -19.28
C SER A 8 9.28 -13.33 -18.24
N GLU A 9 9.91 -14.39 -17.75
CA GLU A 9 9.30 -15.28 -16.75
C GLU A 9 8.78 -14.49 -15.53
N GLU A 10 9.52 -13.47 -15.09
CA GLU A 10 9.11 -12.59 -13.99
C GLU A 10 7.82 -11.81 -14.30
N GLN A 11 7.66 -11.34 -15.54
CA GLN A 11 6.46 -10.63 -15.97
C GLN A 11 5.25 -11.56 -16.08
N ARG A 12 5.46 -12.80 -16.53
CA ARG A 12 4.41 -13.83 -16.59
C ARG A 12 3.94 -14.18 -15.18
N GLU A 13 4.88 -14.47 -14.28
CA GLU A 13 4.57 -14.80 -12.89
C GLU A 13 3.86 -13.64 -12.18
N TYR A 14 4.27 -12.40 -12.45
CA TYR A 14 3.60 -11.21 -11.93
C TYR A 14 2.16 -11.09 -12.45
N LEU A 15 1.94 -11.24 -13.76
CA LEU A 15 0.62 -11.13 -14.37
C LEU A 15 -0.33 -12.25 -13.91
N GLU A 16 0.19 -13.46 -13.72
CA GLU A 16 -0.54 -14.59 -13.15
C GLU A 16 -0.91 -14.33 -11.69
N ARG A 17 0.04 -13.88 -10.87
CA ARG A 17 -0.18 -13.55 -9.45
C ARG A 17 -1.24 -12.46 -9.23
N VAL A 18 -1.31 -11.48 -10.13
CA VAL A 18 -2.29 -10.38 -10.06
C VAL A 18 -3.62 -10.76 -10.77
N GLY A 19 -3.69 -11.91 -11.44
CA GLY A 19 -4.87 -12.37 -12.18
C GLY A 19 -5.17 -11.55 -13.43
N MET A 20 -4.18 -10.81 -13.95
CA MET A 20 -4.35 -9.94 -15.13
C MET A 20 -4.24 -10.68 -16.45
N TRP A 21 -3.74 -11.91 -16.45
CA TRP A 21 -3.59 -12.69 -17.66
C TRP A 21 -4.91 -12.85 -18.43
N GLU A 22 -5.95 -13.34 -17.76
CA GLU A 22 -7.28 -13.57 -18.36
C GLU A 22 -7.92 -12.26 -18.88
N HIS A 23 -7.67 -11.15 -18.18
CA HIS A 23 -8.19 -9.84 -18.54
C HIS A 23 -7.52 -9.31 -19.81
N LEU A 24 -6.20 -9.45 -19.93
CA LEU A 24 -5.45 -9.04 -21.12
C LEU A 24 -5.83 -9.88 -22.34
N GLU A 25 -5.96 -11.20 -22.18
CA GLU A 25 -6.36 -12.09 -23.28
C GLU A 25 -7.76 -11.74 -23.80
N THR A 26 -8.71 -11.53 -22.88
CA THR A 26 -10.08 -11.12 -23.22
C THR A 26 -10.11 -9.75 -23.89
N PHE A 27 -9.32 -8.79 -23.38
CA PHE A 27 -9.21 -7.46 -23.96
C PHE A 27 -8.68 -7.51 -25.41
N VAL A 28 -7.58 -8.24 -25.64
CA VAL A 28 -7.00 -8.40 -26.97
C VAL A 28 -7.99 -9.05 -27.94
N ALA A 29 -8.68 -10.12 -27.50
CA ALA A 29 -9.71 -10.77 -28.31
C ALA A 29 -10.83 -9.79 -28.70
N GLU A 30 -11.26 -8.93 -27.78
CA GLU A 30 -12.30 -7.93 -28.04
C GLU A 30 -11.84 -6.77 -28.94
N VAL A 31 -10.61 -6.28 -28.78
CA VAL A 31 -10.03 -5.27 -29.67
C VAL A 31 -9.96 -5.80 -31.10
N VAL A 32 -9.47 -7.04 -31.28
CA VAL A 32 -9.38 -7.67 -32.61
C VAL A 32 -10.76 -7.87 -33.23
N ARG A 33 -11.77 -8.22 -32.42
CA ARG A 33 -13.15 -8.42 -32.88
C ARG A 33 -13.84 -7.11 -33.26
N GLN A 34 -13.72 -6.07 -32.44
CA GLN A 34 -14.44 -4.81 -32.61
C GLN A 34 -13.72 -3.84 -33.54
N LYS A 35 -12.39 -3.96 -33.68
CA LYS A 35 -11.52 -3.04 -34.44
C LYS A 35 -11.84 -1.57 -34.14
N PRO A 36 -11.78 -1.16 -32.86
CA PRO A 36 -12.09 0.21 -32.48
C PRO A 36 -11.16 1.20 -33.19
N HIS A 37 -11.70 2.35 -33.58
CA HIS A 37 -10.93 3.41 -34.21
C HIS A 37 -9.92 4.04 -33.23
N ASP A 38 -10.30 4.12 -31.95
CA ASP A 38 -9.45 4.53 -30.84
C ASP A 38 -9.34 3.38 -29.81
N VAL A 39 -8.15 2.79 -29.74
CA VAL A 39 -7.85 1.68 -28.83
C VAL A 39 -7.80 2.14 -27.36
N TYR A 40 -7.39 3.39 -27.10
CA TYR A 40 -7.28 3.91 -25.75
C TYR A 40 -8.66 4.25 -25.16
N GLU A 41 -9.55 4.83 -25.96
CA GLU A 41 -10.95 5.04 -25.57
C GLU A 41 -11.66 3.70 -25.32
N PHE A 42 -11.41 2.72 -26.21
CA PHE A 42 -11.92 1.36 -26.03
C PHE A 42 -11.39 0.70 -24.75
N LEU A 43 -10.09 0.82 -24.46
CA LEU A 43 -9.50 0.31 -23.22
C LEU A 43 -10.14 0.95 -22.00
N HIS A 44 -10.31 2.27 -22.00
CA HIS A 44 -10.91 3.00 -20.88
C HIS A 44 -12.34 2.54 -20.60
N SER A 45 -13.17 2.45 -21.65
CA SER A 45 -14.56 1.99 -21.52
C SER A 45 -14.64 0.51 -21.13
N TRP A 46 -13.81 -0.35 -21.73
CA TRP A 46 -13.72 -1.78 -21.44
C TRP A 46 -13.31 -2.05 -20.00
N ALA A 47 -12.28 -1.35 -19.51
CA ALA A 47 -11.80 -1.45 -18.14
C ALA A 47 -12.83 -0.88 -17.15
N SER A 48 -13.46 0.25 -17.45
CA SER A 48 -14.49 0.83 -16.58
C SER A 48 -15.73 -0.07 -16.43
N ALA A 49 -16.04 -0.88 -17.46
CA ALA A 49 -17.15 -1.82 -17.41
C ALA A 49 -16.84 -3.11 -16.61
N ARG A 50 -15.57 -3.53 -16.57
CA ARG A 50 -15.14 -4.82 -15.96
C ARG A 50 -14.43 -4.68 -14.64
N CYS A 51 -13.75 -3.57 -14.41
CA CYS A 51 -13.28 -3.15 -13.11
C CYS A 51 -14.42 -2.33 -12.51
N PRO A 52 -15.31 -2.91 -11.68
CA PRO A 52 -16.25 -2.09 -10.92
C PRO A 52 -15.41 -1.03 -10.22
N GLN A 53 -15.71 0.24 -10.49
CA GLN A 53 -15.08 1.40 -9.86
C GLN A 53 -14.68 1.01 -8.45
N ALA A 54 -13.38 1.02 -8.13
CA ALA A 54 -12.87 0.69 -6.82
C ALA A 54 -13.81 1.31 -5.80
N ALA A 55 -14.65 0.46 -5.17
CA ALA A 55 -15.94 0.90 -4.64
C ALA A 55 -15.72 2.19 -3.88
N THR A 56 -16.28 3.30 -4.38
CA THR A 56 -16.11 4.61 -3.74
C THR A 56 -16.46 4.39 -2.29
N ALA A 57 -15.44 4.43 -1.42
CA ALA A 57 -15.61 4.03 -0.04
C ALA A 57 -16.82 4.80 0.47
N THR A 58 -17.84 4.09 0.96
CA THR A 58 -19.04 4.75 1.45
C THR A 58 -18.61 5.79 2.48
N GLN A 59 -19.33 6.90 2.63
CA GLN A 59 -18.95 7.95 3.59
C GLN A 59 -18.63 7.37 4.98
N THR A 60 -19.37 6.31 5.38
CA THR A 60 -19.12 5.50 6.56
C THR A 60 -17.74 4.82 6.57
N GLN A 61 -17.36 4.14 5.49
CA GLN A 61 -16.04 3.50 5.37
C GLN A 61 -14.90 4.52 5.38
N ALA A 62 -15.08 5.66 4.71
CA ALA A 62 -14.11 6.76 4.75
C ALA A 62 -13.96 7.32 6.17
N ALA A 63 -15.08 7.58 6.86
CA ALA A 63 -15.08 8.04 8.24
C ALA A 63 -14.39 7.05 9.19
N ILE A 64 -14.66 5.74 9.05
CA ILE A 64 -14.00 4.69 9.82
C ILE A 64 -12.48 4.72 9.57
N LYS A 65 -12.03 4.82 8.32
CA LYS A 65 -10.60 4.89 7.99
C LYS A 65 -9.93 6.11 8.63
N ILE A 66 -10.57 7.28 8.57
CA ILE A 66 -10.07 8.51 9.20
C ILE A 66 -9.97 8.34 10.72
N GLN A 67 -11.01 7.80 11.36
CA GLN A 67 -11.02 7.55 12.81
C GLN A 67 -9.93 6.56 13.23
N CYS A 68 -9.75 5.47 12.48
CA CYS A 68 -8.70 4.49 12.72
C CYS A 68 -7.31 5.12 12.56
N ALA A 69 -7.09 5.96 11.54
CA ALA A 69 -5.83 6.66 11.34
C ALA A 69 -5.53 7.63 12.49
N LEU A 70 -6.52 8.39 12.94
CA LEU A 70 -6.39 9.31 14.08
C LEU A 70 -6.05 8.56 15.37
N ARG A 71 -6.78 7.48 15.69
CA ARG A 71 -6.51 6.65 16.88
C ARG A 71 -5.09 6.09 16.86
N ARG A 72 -4.62 5.63 15.70
CA ARG A 72 -3.25 5.15 15.51
C ARG A 72 -2.22 6.25 15.71
N HIS A 73 -2.47 7.45 15.19
CA HIS A 73 -1.59 8.60 15.36
C HIS A 73 -1.43 8.96 16.85
N LEU A 74 -2.54 9.12 17.57
CA LEU A 74 -2.55 9.42 19.00
C LEU A 74 -1.84 8.34 19.84
N ALA A 75 -2.04 7.06 19.51
CA ALA A 75 -1.34 5.97 20.16
C ALA A 75 0.18 6.06 19.98
N ARG A 76 0.63 6.33 18.75
CA ARG A 76 2.06 6.53 18.43
C ARG A 76 2.64 7.75 19.15
N GLU A 77 1.87 8.82 19.27
CA GLU A 77 2.30 10.02 20.00
C GLU A 77 2.49 9.73 21.50
N ARG A 78 1.52 9.05 22.13
CA ARG A 78 1.62 8.61 23.53
C ARG A 78 2.81 7.70 23.76
N MET A 79 3.04 6.73 22.88
CA MET A 79 4.22 5.86 22.97
C MET A 79 5.52 6.65 22.88
N ARG A 80 5.62 7.62 21.94
CA ARG A 80 6.80 8.46 21.80
C ARG A 80 7.03 9.40 22.98
N SER A 81 5.96 9.89 23.63
CA SER A 81 6.08 10.66 24.87
C SER A 81 6.64 9.80 25.99
N ARG A 82 6.02 8.64 26.23
CA ARG A 82 6.46 7.70 27.27
C ARG A 82 7.90 7.24 27.05
N GLN A 83 8.29 6.99 25.80
CA GLN A 83 9.66 6.59 25.50
C GLN A 83 10.66 7.69 25.82
N ARG A 84 10.33 8.96 25.55
CA ARG A 84 11.16 10.11 25.95
C ARG A 84 11.30 10.22 27.47
N GLU A 85 10.20 10.08 28.21
CA GLU A 85 10.21 10.10 29.67
C GLU A 85 11.10 8.99 30.24
N VAL A 86 10.93 7.76 29.75
CA VAL A 86 11.74 6.61 30.19
C VAL A 86 13.22 6.81 29.85
N SER A 87 13.54 7.25 28.63
CA SER A 87 14.93 7.55 28.25
C SER A 87 15.55 8.63 29.14
N GLY A 88 14.82 9.70 29.45
CA GLY A 88 15.28 10.74 30.36
C GLY A 88 15.54 10.22 31.78
N HIS A 89 14.69 9.33 32.31
CA HIS A 89 14.93 8.67 33.59
C HIS A 89 16.16 7.77 33.58
N VAL A 90 16.38 7.01 32.50
CA VAL A 90 17.56 6.14 32.35
C VAL A 90 18.83 6.98 32.29
N GLU A 91 18.86 8.05 31.50
CA GLU A 91 19.99 8.97 31.40
C GLU A 91 20.29 9.64 32.75
N HIS A 92 19.26 10.08 33.48
CA HIS A 92 19.43 10.68 34.81
C HIS A 92 20.01 9.68 35.82
N ASN A 93 19.48 8.46 35.85
CA ASN A 93 19.98 7.42 36.75
C ASN A 93 21.43 7.02 36.42
N GLN A 94 21.79 6.95 35.13
CA GLN A 94 23.16 6.67 34.70
C GLN A 94 24.12 7.79 35.11
N ALA A 95 23.71 9.05 34.94
CA ALA A 95 24.49 10.20 35.38
C ALA A 95 24.68 10.21 36.90
N GLN A 96 23.64 9.91 37.67
CA GLN A 96 23.74 9.80 39.14
C GLN A 96 24.72 8.70 39.56
N VAL A 97 24.62 7.51 38.97
CA VAL A 97 25.53 6.39 39.26
C VAL A 97 26.99 6.75 38.92
N ALA A 98 27.22 7.41 37.78
CA ALA A 98 28.56 7.87 37.41
C ALA A 98 29.12 8.88 38.43
N THR A 99 28.31 9.86 38.86
CA THR A 99 28.75 10.85 39.87
C THR A 99 29.03 10.23 41.25
N THR A 100 28.28 9.21 41.66
CA THR A 100 28.55 8.50 42.92
C THR A 100 29.82 7.66 42.85
N LEU A 101 30.10 7.02 41.71
CA LEU A 101 31.33 6.24 41.51
C LEU A 101 32.57 7.13 41.45
N GLU A 102 32.46 8.35 40.90
CA GLU A 102 33.54 9.34 40.91
C GLU A 102 33.79 9.96 42.28
N ALA A 103 32.77 10.03 43.15
CA ALA A 103 32.91 10.54 44.52
C ALA A 103 33.48 9.51 45.52
N GLU A 104 33.46 8.22 45.16
CA GLU A 104 33.98 7.12 45.99
C GLU A 104 35.41 6.66 45.59
N ALA A 105 35.97 7.21 44.50
CA ALA A 105 37.32 6.93 43.99
C ALA A 105 38.35 7.98 44.47
#